data_AF-A0A1H6AIU3-F1
#
_entry.id   AF-A0A1H6AIU3-F1
#
_cell.length_a   1.000
_cell.length_b   1.000
_cell.length_c   1.000
_cell.angle_alpha   90.00
_cell.angle_beta   90.00
_cell.angle_gamma   90.00
#
_symmetry.space_group_name_H-M   'P 1'
#
loop_
_entity.id
_entity.type
_entity.pdbx_description
1 polymer ?
#
loop_
_entity_poly.entity_id
_entity_poly.type
_entity_poly.pdbx_seq_one_letter_code
_entity_poly.pdbx_strand_id
1 'polypeptide(L)'
;MSRNRRTAARAFRASGAVRTARAIAVAAVLAGLVTACSDSGSGSHATPAETTAAPDTPGQVTVHEDDVDLTITDAVAHLDGAGNGTLTMAVRNDSGVPEHLDMVGAPDAGRGTLAGSTKGVTGDSGSMMDAGIYLPTGTTVTFGGTGPTVTFTAVHGVTAAHTLPLILQFGVARLVHLSARVTTTG
;
A
#
# COMPACT_ATOMS: atom_id res chain seq x y z
N MET A 1 64.80 -11.66 4.84
CA MET A 1 64.73 -12.30 3.51
C MET A 1 63.34 -12.00 2.95
N SER A 2 63.11 -10.92 2.20
CA SER A 2 63.49 -10.65 0.81
C SER A 2 62.62 -11.39 -0.22
N ARG A 3 61.92 -10.56 -1.02
CA ARG A 3 61.38 -10.77 -2.40
C ARG A 3 59.96 -11.32 -2.53
N ASN A 4 59.15 -10.95 -3.53
CA ASN A 4 59.00 -9.80 -4.44
C ASN A 4 57.93 -10.23 -5.47
N ARG A 5 57.06 -9.30 -5.89
CA ARG A 5 56.51 -9.11 -7.26
C ARG A 5 55.67 -10.20 -7.93
N ARG A 6 54.49 -9.81 -8.41
CA ARG A 6 54.06 -9.66 -9.84
C ARG A 6 52.54 -9.44 -9.87
N THR A 7 52.00 -8.25 -10.17
CA THR A 7 51.78 -7.65 -11.49
C THR A 7 50.92 -8.50 -12.43
N ALA A 8 49.67 -8.09 -12.68
CA ALA A 8 49.02 -8.19 -13.99
C ALA A 8 47.77 -7.28 -14.07
N ALA A 9 47.95 -6.12 -14.66
CA ALA A 9 46.88 -5.36 -15.31
C ALA A 9 46.71 -5.88 -16.75
N ARG A 10 45.46 -6.04 -17.20
CA ARG A 10 45.05 -6.16 -18.62
C ARG A 10 43.72 -5.40 -18.73
N ALA A 11 43.68 -4.19 -19.30
CA ALA A 11 43.85 -3.81 -20.71
C ALA A 11 42.67 -4.23 -21.61
N PHE A 12 41.70 -3.31 -21.72
CA PHE A 12 41.26 -2.61 -22.93
C PHE A 12 41.03 -3.41 -24.24
N ARG A 13 39.78 -3.37 -24.72
CA ARG A 13 39.31 -3.22 -26.13
C ARG A 13 37.81 -3.57 -26.17
N ALA A 14 36.94 -2.99 -26.97
CA ALA A 14 37.02 -1.92 -27.95
C ALA A 14 35.58 -1.49 -28.33
N SER A 15 35.44 -0.21 -28.65
CA SER A 15 34.77 0.32 -29.83
C SER A 15 33.39 -0.22 -30.24
N GLY A 16 32.39 0.64 -30.07
CA GLY A 16 31.16 0.59 -30.86
C GLY A 16 30.54 1.99 -30.96
N ALA A 17 31.10 2.85 -31.80
CA ALA A 17 30.51 4.14 -32.14
C ALA A 17 30.06 4.16 -33.61
N VAL A 18 28.91 4.80 -33.81
CA VAL A 18 28.34 5.36 -35.05
C VAL A 18 27.67 4.38 -36.02
N ARG A 19 26.34 4.54 -36.16
CA ARG A 19 25.68 4.73 -37.47
C ARG A 19 24.27 5.31 -37.32
N THR A 20 24.22 6.64 -37.52
CA THR A 20 23.35 7.35 -38.47
C THR A 20 21.86 6.98 -38.58
N ALA A 21 21.04 7.87 -38.03
CA ALA A 21 19.82 8.47 -38.55
C ALA A 21 18.97 7.75 -39.63
N ARG A 22 17.66 7.67 -39.37
CA ARG A 22 16.63 8.14 -40.30
C ARG A 22 15.42 8.70 -39.55
N ALA A 23 15.22 10.01 -39.67
CA ALA A 23 13.93 10.65 -39.45
C ALA A 23 13.04 10.34 -40.66
N ILE A 24 11.82 9.89 -40.42
CA ILE A 24 10.75 9.93 -41.42
C ILE A 24 9.58 10.64 -40.74
N ALA A 25 9.40 11.91 -41.10
CA ALA A 25 8.16 12.62 -40.88
C ALA A 25 7.12 12.09 -41.88
N VAL A 26 5.97 11.64 -41.37
CA VAL A 26 4.76 11.50 -42.18
C VAL A 26 3.68 12.34 -41.52
N ALA A 27 3.51 13.54 -42.06
CA ALA A 27 2.30 14.33 -41.87
C ALA A 27 1.25 13.79 -42.86
N ALA A 28 0.16 13.22 -42.34
CA ALA A 28 -1.03 12.95 -43.12
C ALA A 28 -2.19 13.70 -42.45
N VAL A 29 -2.58 14.80 -43.09
CA VAL A 29 -3.84 15.50 -42.86
C VAL A 29 -4.95 14.61 -43.42
N LEU A 30 -5.90 14.22 -42.59
CA LEU A 30 -7.20 13.70 -43.01
C LEU A 30 -8.28 14.48 -42.29
N ALA A 31 -8.79 15.49 -43.01
CA ALA A 31 -10.03 16.15 -42.68
C ALA A 31 -11.21 15.32 -43.21
N GLY A 32 -12.23 15.18 -42.38
CA GLY A 32 -13.60 14.90 -42.81
C GLY A 32 -14.01 13.44 -42.82
N LEU A 33 -14.77 13.04 -41.80
CA LEU A 33 -16.16 12.58 -41.96
C LEU A 33 -16.81 12.52 -40.57
N VAL A 34 -17.64 13.53 -40.31
CA VAL A 34 -18.67 13.48 -39.26
C VAL A 34 -19.74 12.51 -39.74
N THR A 35 -19.90 11.40 -39.04
CA THR A 35 -21.13 10.62 -39.09
C THR A 35 -21.52 10.31 -37.67
N ALA A 36 -22.58 10.98 -37.24
CA ALA A 36 -23.25 10.75 -35.98
C ALA A 36 -23.87 9.35 -35.98
N CYS A 37 -23.38 8.49 -35.11
CA CYS A 37 -24.13 7.32 -34.63
C CYS A 37 -24.38 7.55 -33.15
N SER A 38 -25.56 8.09 -32.86
CA SER A 38 -26.17 8.04 -31.54
C SER A 38 -26.60 6.60 -31.27
N ASP A 39 -25.66 5.75 -30.88
CA ASP A 39 -25.98 4.51 -30.20
C ASP A 39 -25.87 4.78 -28.71
N SER A 40 -27.04 5.03 -28.11
CA SER A 40 -27.26 5.03 -26.67
C SER A 40 -27.13 3.60 -26.15
N GLY A 41 -25.93 3.03 -26.25
CA GLY A 41 -25.52 1.90 -25.45
C GLY A 41 -25.30 2.45 -24.05
N SER A 42 -26.24 2.16 -23.15
CA SER A 42 -26.06 2.29 -21.71
C SER A 42 -24.92 1.36 -21.28
N GLY A 43 -23.69 1.76 -21.58
CA GLY A 43 -22.49 1.25 -20.92
C GLY A 43 -22.61 1.75 -19.50
N SER A 44 -22.93 0.83 -18.59
CA SER A 44 -22.90 1.07 -17.16
C SER A 44 -21.59 1.76 -16.84
N HIS A 45 -21.62 3.06 -16.60
CA HIS A 45 -20.63 3.69 -15.75
C HIS A 45 -20.65 2.83 -14.50
N ALA A 46 -19.53 2.13 -14.23
CA ALA A 46 -19.34 1.52 -12.94
C ALA A 46 -19.54 2.64 -11.93
N THR A 47 -20.69 2.60 -11.25
CA THR A 47 -20.96 3.47 -10.12
C THR A 47 -19.77 3.32 -9.19
N PRO A 48 -19.14 4.42 -8.73
CA PRO A 48 -18.19 4.32 -7.64
C PRO A 48 -18.84 3.50 -6.54
N ALA A 49 -18.19 2.43 -6.10
CA ALA A 49 -18.73 1.55 -5.09
C ALA A 49 -19.18 2.37 -3.88
N GLU A 50 -20.44 2.17 -3.46
CA GLU A 50 -20.95 2.76 -2.24
C GLU A 50 -20.28 2.04 -1.07
N THR A 51 -19.15 2.57 -0.60
CA THR A 51 -18.67 2.26 0.74
C THR A 51 -19.74 2.74 1.71
N THR A 52 -20.60 1.84 2.17
CA THR A 52 -21.49 2.10 3.30
C THR A 52 -20.64 2.07 4.56
N ALA A 53 -19.86 3.12 4.79
CA ALA A 53 -19.18 3.32 6.05
C ALA A 53 -20.27 3.51 7.12
N ALA A 54 -20.41 2.53 8.02
CA ALA A 54 -21.11 2.71 9.28
C ALA A 54 -20.57 3.97 9.98
N PRO A 55 -21.37 4.69 10.79
CA PRO A 55 -20.98 5.99 11.36
C PRO A 55 -19.56 5.97 11.90
N ASP A 56 -18.72 6.88 11.37
CA ASP A 56 -17.27 6.99 11.55
C ASP A 56 -16.86 6.93 13.03
N THR A 57 -16.77 5.74 13.60
CA THR A 57 -16.27 5.52 14.95
C THR A 57 -14.76 5.43 14.85
N PRO A 58 -13.99 6.38 15.41
CA PRO A 58 -12.54 6.35 15.30
C PRO A 58 -11.98 5.01 15.80
N GLY A 59 -11.12 4.44 14.98
CA GLY A 59 -10.51 3.14 15.18
C GLY A 59 -11.25 1.98 14.50
N GLN A 60 -12.34 2.23 13.77
CA GLN A 60 -13.14 1.18 13.14
C GLN A 60 -13.52 1.53 11.70
N VAL A 61 -13.53 0.51 10.83
CA VAL A 61 -14.11 0.58 9.49
C VAL A 61 -14.54 -0.82 9.05
N THR A 62 -15.66 -0.91 8.36
CA THR A 62 -16.10 -2.13 7.68
C THR A 62 -16.22 -1.84 6.18
N VAL A 63 -15.67 -2.73 5.37
CA VAL A 63 -15.72 -2.68 3.91
C VAL A 63 -16.51 -3.89 3.45
N HIS A 64 -17.61 -3.64 2.75
CA HIS A 64 -18.45 -4.67 2.17
C HIS A 64 -18.72 -4.32 0.70
N GLU A 65 -18.12 -5.06 -0.22
CA GLU A 65 -18.25 -4.85 -1.66
C GLU A 65 -17.96 -6.14 -2.41
N ASP A 66 -18.87 -6.59 -3.27
CA ASP A 66 -18.75 -7.81 -4.09
C ASP A 66 -18.19 -9.02 -3.29
N ASP A 67 -16.93 -9.37 -3.53
CA ASP A 67 -16.20 -10.47 -2.91
C ASP A 67 -15.32 -10.04 -1.73
N VAL A 68 -15.48 -8.82 -1.21
CA VAL A 68 -14.71 -8.22 -0.12
C VAL A 68 -15.60 -8.04 1.10
N ASP A 69 -15.16 -8.64 2.22
CA ASP A 69 -15.70 -8.41 3.55
C ASP A 69 -14.52 -8.27 4.53
N LEU A 70 -14.19 -7.02 4.83
CA LEU A 70 -13.12 -6.68 5.76
C LEU A 70 -13.67 -5.84 6.89
N THR A 71 -13.29 -6.19 8.13
CA THR A 71 -13.57 -5.36 9.30
C THR A 71 -12.27 -5.03 10.02
N ILE A 72 -12.01 -3.75 10.23
CA ILE A 72 -10.89 -3.24 11.01
C ILE A 72 -11.45 -2.69 12.32
N THR A 73 -10.88 -3.10 13.44
CA THR A 73 -11.26 -2.61 14.77
C THR A 73 -10.05 -2.21 15.59
N ASP A 74 -10.31 -1.39 16.61
CA ASP A 74 -9.35 -0.95 17.61
C ASP A 74 -8.06 -0.35 17.04
N ALA A 75 -8.18 0.39 15.93
CA ALA A 75 -7.05 1.10 15.37
C ALA A 75 -6.63 2.27 16.27
N VAL A 76 -5.44 2.14 16.85
CA VAL A 76 -4.83 3.11 17.76
C VAL A 76 -3.37 3.35 17.35
N ALA A 77 -3.04 4.59 17.03
CA ALA A 77 -1.67 5.05 16.84
C ALA A 77 -1.10 5.51 18.19
N HIS A 78 -0.08 4.81 18.67
CA HIS A 78 0.66 5.14 19.89
C HIS A 78 1.88 5.95 19.49
N LEU A 79 1.82 7.27 19.65
CA LEU A 79 2.83 8.21 19.15
C LEU A 79 3.52 8.97 20.30
N ASP A 80 4.82 9.23 20.16
CA ASP A 80 5.56 10.15 21.03
C ASP A 80 5.34 11.62 20.59
N GLY A 81 5.92 12.57 21.34
CA GLY A 81 5.82 14.01 21.02
C GLY A 81 6.50 14.42 19.70
N ALA A 82 7.31 13.54 19.11
CA ALA A 82 7.93 13.74 17.80
C ALA A 82 7.15 13.05 16.66
N GLY A 83 6.06 12.35 16.98
CA GLY A 83 5.24 11.62 15.99
C GLY A 83 5.82 10.25 15.60
N ASN A 84 6.77 9.70 16.35
CA ASN A 84 7.23 8.33 16.15
C ASN A 84 6.37 7.37 16.96
N GLY A 85 6.22 6.14 16.48
CA GLY A 85 5.46 5.16 17.24
C GLY A 85 4.94 3.98 16.43
N THR A 86 3.83 3.40 16.88
CA THR A 86 3.25 2.21 16.22
C THR A 86 1.74 2.32 16.07
N LEU A 87 1.18 1.59 15.11
CA LEU A 87 -0.26 1.37 14.98
C LEU A 87 -0.60 -0.05 15.48
N THR A 88 -1.56 -0.15 16.39
CA THR A 88 -2.21 -1.40 16.76
C THR A 88 -3.61 -1.42 16.15
N MET A 89 -4.06 -2.58 15.66
CA MET A 89 -5.42 -2.79 15.15
C MET A 89 -5.69 -4.29 15.04
N ALA A 90 -6.95 -4.69 14.90
CA ALA A 90 -7.34 -6.02 14.46
C ALA A 90 -8.00 -5.94 13.08
N VAL A 91 -7.57 -6.78 12.14
CA VAL A 91 -8.15 -6.87 10.80
C VAL A 91 -8.75 -8.26 10.63
N ARG A 92 -10.07 -8.32 10.50
CA ARG A 92 -10.83 -9.52 10.18
C ARG A 92 -11.08 -9.56 8.68
N ASN A 93 -10.68 -10.66 8.05
CA ASN A 93 -11.02 -10.96 6.67
C ASN A 93 -12.08 -12.05 6.63
N ASP A 94 -13.33 -11.69 6.33
CA ASP A 94 -14.44 -12.62 6.14
C ASP A 94 -14.74 -12.90 4.65
N SER A 95 -13.96 -12.31 3.74
CA SER A 95 -14.08 -12.60 2.31
C SER A 95 -13.67 -14.02 1.95
N GLY A 96 -14.17 -14.52 0.81
CA GLY A 96 -13.82 -15.82 0.26
C GLY A 96 -12.40 -15.93 -0.32
N VAL A 97 -11.62 -14.84 -0.29
CA VAL A 97 -10.26 -14.76 -0.85
C VAL A 97 -9.26 -14.21 0.18
N PRO A 98 -7.98 -14.62 0.14
CA PRO A 98 -6.98 -14.01 1.00
C PRO A 98 -6.71 -12.55 0.61
N GLU A 99 -6.24 -11.78 1.59
CA GLU A 99 -5.91 -10.37 1.42
C GLU A 99 -4.46 -10.08 1.86
N HIS A 100 -3.91 -8.96 1.41
CA HIS A 100 -2.62 -8.43 1.87
C HIS A 100 -2.74 -6.95 2.21
N LEU A 101 -2.20 -6.54 3.37
CA LEU A 101 -1.96 -5.13 3.67
C LEU A 101 -0.57 -4.73 3.14
N ASP A 102 -0.54 -3.90 2.09
CA ASP A 102 0.68 -3.48 1.38
C ASP A 102 1.23 -2.14 1.88
N MET A 103 0.33 -1.24 2.31
CA MET A 103 0.73 0.09 2.74
C MET A 103 -0.20 0.64 3.81
N VAL A 104 0.39 1.40 4.74
CA VAL A 104 -0.33 2.31 5.64
C VAL A 104 0.22 3.71 5.42
N GLY A 105 -0.55 4.56 4.76
CA GLY A 105 -0.27 5.98 4.57
C GLY A 105 -0.80 6.80 5.75
N ALA A 106 -0.01 7.79 6.15
CA ALA A 106 -0.34 8.82 7.12
C ALA A 106 -0.28 10.21 6.44
N PRO A 107 -0.73 11.30 7.09
CA PRO A 107 -0.67 12.64 6.52
C PRO A 107 0.77 13.08 6.19
N ASP A 108 0.89 14.13 5.38
CA ASP A 108 2.17 14.76 5.01
C ASP A 108 3.17 13.80 4.35
N ALA A 109 2.64 12.87 3.52
CA ALA A 109 3.39 11.80 2.86
C ALA A 109 4.07 10.81 3.82
N GLY A 110 3.65 10.79 5.09
CA GLY A 110 4.08 9.78 6.06
C GLY A 110 3.67 8.37 5.59
N ARG A 111 4.57 7.40 5.77
CA ARG A 111 4.30 5.99 5.48
C ARG A 111 4.72 5.13 6.65
N GLY A 112 3.83 4.25 7.08
CA GLY A 112 4.13 3.21 8.06
C GLY A 112 5.06 2.15 7.44
N THR A 113 6.11 1.80 8.17
CA THR A 113 6.96 0.64 7.86
C THR A 113 6.26 -0.61 8.36
N LEU A 114 6.04 -1.58 7.46
CA LEU A 114 5.40 -2.85 7.78
C LEU A 114 6.46 -3.91 8.10
N ALA A 115 6.22 -4.73 9.12
CA ALA A 115 6.97 -5.95 9.36
C ALA A 115 6.02 -7.11 9.71
N GLY A 116 6.35 -8.31 9.22
CA GLY A 116 5.58 -9.53 9.48
C GLY A 116 5.64 -9.95 10.94
N SER A 117 4.74 -10.85 11.34
CA SER A 117 4.74 -11.41 12.68
C SER A 117 6.05 -12.12 13.00
N THR A 118 6.53 -11.97 14.23
CA THR A 118 7.77 -12.60 14.71
C THR A 118 7.64 -14.11 14.94
N LYS A 119 6.41 -14.63 14.82
CA LYS A 119 6.06 -16.04 15.05
C LYS A 119 5.74 -16.83 13.77
N GLY A 120 5.63 -16.17 12.62
CA GLY A 120 5.13 -16.81 11.40
C GLY A 120 6.20 -17.54 10.60
N VAL A 121 5.83 -18.71 10.06
CA VAL A 121 6.45 -19.24 8.84
C VAL A 121 5.89 -18.43 7.66
N THR A 122 6.67 -18.22 6.60
CA THR A 122 6.14 -17.64 5.35
C THR A 122 4.91 -18.42 4.89
N GLY A 123 3.76 -17.76 4.77
CA GLY A 123 2.49 -18.45 4.49
C GLY A 123 1.46 -18.31 5.61
N ASP A 124 1.91 -17.98 6.83
CA ASP A 124 1.04 -17.89 8.00
C ASP A 124 0.37 -16.53 8.14
N SER A 125 -0.71 -16.51 8.94
CA SER A 125 -1.47 -15.31 9.28
C SER A 125 -0.57 -14.20 9.85
N GLY A 126 -0.61 -13.01 9.24
CA GLY A 126 0.21 -11.87 9.61
C GLY A 126 1.69 -11.98 9.20
N SER A 127 2.09 -12.98 8.43
CA SER A 127 3.46 -13.05 7.87
C SER A 127 3.67 -11.99 6.78
N MET A 128 4.91 -11.52 6.61
CA MET A 128 5.27 -10.65 5.49
C MET A 128 5.48 -11.49 4.23
N MET A 129 4.84 -11.09 3.13
CA MET A 129 4.99 -11.66 1.79
C MET A 129 5.36 -10.56 0.79
N ASP A 130 5.65 -10.95 -0.45
CA ASP A 130 5.95 -10.00 -1.54
C ASP A 130 4.84 -8.98 -1.77
N ALA A 131 3.58 -9.36 -1.51
CA ALA A 131 2.40 -8.51 -1.64
C ALA A 131 2.03 -7.73 -0.35
N GLY A 132 2.81 -7.87 0.73
CA GLY A 132 2.54 -7.24 2.03
C GLY A 132 2.20 -8.24 3.15
N ILE A 133 1.56 -7.76 4.21
CA ILE A 133 1.17 -8.57 5.37
C ILE A 133 -0.03 -9.46 5.00
N TYR A 134 0.14 -10.77 5.09
CA TYR A 134 -0.88 -11.74 4.70
C TYR A 134 -2.05 -11.84 5.69
N LEU A 135 -3.27 -11.76 5.16
CA LEU A 135 -4.54 -11.81 5.88
C LEU A 135 -5.40 -12.97 5.32
N PRO A 136 -5.27 -14.19 5.87
CA PRO A 136 -6.02 -15.34 5.39
C PRO A 136 -7.54 -15.16 5.54
N THR A 137 -8.30 -15.75 4.61
CA THR A 137 -9.77 -15.88 4.67
C THR A 137 -10.24 -16.47 6.01
N GLY A 138 -11.29 -15.89 6.57
CA GLY A 138 -11.95 -16.33 7.81
C GLY A 138 -11.12 -16.09 9.07
N THR A 139 -10.06 -15.28 9.01
CA THR A 139 -9.15 -15.05 10.15
C THR A 139 -9.09 -13.59 10.59
N THR A 140 -8.73 -13.38 11.85
CA THR A 140 -8.36 -12.06 12.37
C THR A 140 -6.85 -11.98 12.57
N VAL A 141 -6.23 -10.95 12.00
CA VAL A 141 -4.83 -10.60 12.25
C VAL A 141 -4.77 -9.41 13.19
N THR A 142 -4.15 -9.60 14.36
CA THR A 142 -3.91 -8.53 15.32
C THR A 142 -2.51 -7.93 15.12
N PHE A 143 -2.46 -6.66 14.78
CA PHE A 143 -1.23 -5.87 14.64
C PHE A 143 -0.75 -5.34 16.00
N GLY A 144 0.56 -5.43 16.23
CA GLY A 144 1.22 -5.12 17.50
C GLY A 144 1.52 -6.36 18.35
N GLY A 145 2.17 -6.16 19.50
CA GLY A 145 2.57 -7.25 20.39
C GLY A 145 3.48 -8.27 19.68
N THR A 146 3.03 -9.53 19.57
CA THR A 146 3.75 -10.57 18.82
C THR A 146 3.28 -10.74 17.38
N GLY A 147 2.27 -9.98 16.95
CA GLY A 147 1.75 -9.96 15.58
C GLY A 147 2.61 -9.14 14.62
N PRO A 148 2.14 -8.89 13.39
CA PRO A 148 2.78 -7.94 12.48
C PRO A 148 2.78 -6.53 13.07
N THR A 149 3.72 -5.70 12.64
CA THR A 149 3.86 -4.33 13.15
C THR A 149 3.76 -3.30 12.03
N VAL A 150 3.24 -2.13 12.40
CA VAL A 150 3.29 -0.91 11.60
C VAL A 150 3.98 0.14 12.44
N THR A 151 5.12 0.64 11.99
CA THR A 151 5.92 1.65 12.69
C THR A 151 5.89 2.97 11.93
N PHE A 152 5.66 4.06 12.64
CA PHE A 152 5.66 5.41 12.12
C PHE A 152 6.92 6.17 12.56
N THR A 153 7.35 7.11 11.73
CA THR A 153 8.45 8.02 12.03
C THR A 153 8.02 9.42 11.62
N ALA A 154 8.17 10.38 12.55
CA ALA A 154 7.86 11.79 12.33
C ALA A 154 6.48 12.06 11.70
N VAL A 155 5.44 11.33 12.12
CA VAL A 155 4.08 11.56 11.63
C VAL A 155 3.52 12.84 12.24
N HIS A 156 2.92 13.65 11.37
CA HIS A 156 2.17 14.85 11.73
C HIS A 156 0.69 14.67 11.35
N GLY A 157 -0.16 15.65 11.70
CA GLY A 157 -1.58 15.62 11.32
C GLY A 157 -2.50 14.92 12.32
N VAL A 158 -2.07 14.73 13.57
CA VAL A 158 -2.99 14.40 14.67
C VAL A 158 -4.02 15.53 14.81
N THR A 159 -5.30 15.19 14.74
CA THR A 159 -6.39 16.16 14.79
C THR A 159 -6.65 16.65 16.22
N ALA A 160 -7.42 17.73 16.35
CA ALA A 160 -7.89 18.20 17.66
C ALA A 160 -8.79 17.19 18.39
N ALA A 161 -9.37 16.23 17.67
CA ALA A 161 -10.16 15.13 18.23
C ALA A 161 -9.29 13.94 18.68
N HIS A 162 -7.96 14.08 18.70
CA HIS A 162 -7.00 13.01 18.99
C HIS A 162 -7.17 11.80 18.06
N THR A 163 -7.35 12.08 16.76
CA THR A 163 -7.36 11.05 15.72
C THR A 163 -6.25 11.28 14.70
N LEU A 164 -5.85 10.22 14.01
CA LEU A 164 -4.90 10.25 12.91
C LEU A 164 -5.60 9.68 11.67
N PRO A 165 -5.82 10.49 10.62
CA PRO A 165 -6.32 10.00 9.33
C PRO A 165 -5.28 9.08 8.69
N LEU A 166 -5.69 7.90 8.27
CA LEU A 166 -4.87 6.89 7.62
C LEU A 166 -5.51 6.44 6.32
N ILE A 167 -4.67 6.01 5.38
CA ILE A 167 -5.07 5.30 4.16
C ILE A 167 -4.39 3.94 4.20
N LEU A 168 -5.17 2.88 4.26
CA LEU A 168 -4.68 1.51 4.23
C LEU A 168 -4.86 0.98 2.81
N GLN A 169 -3.81 0.42 2.22
CA GLN A 169 -3.88 -0.20 0.91
C GLN A 169 -3.88 -1.71 1.06
N PHE A 170 -4.99 -2.30 0.64
CA PHE A 170 -5.19 -3.72 0.52
C PHE A 170 -5.08 -4.16 -0.95
N GLY A 171 -4.67 -5.40 -1.19
CA GLY A 171 -4.53 -5.96 -2.53
C GLY A 171 -5.88 -6.11 -3.26
N VAL A 172 -6.89 -6.66 -2.58
CA VAL A 172 -8.24 -6.88 -3.13
C VAL A 172 -9.16 -5.70 -2.78
N ALA A 173 -9.27 -5.34 -1.50
CA ALA A 173 -10.14 -4.28 -0.99
C ALA A 173 -9.67 -2.86 -1.32
N ARG A 174 -8.50 -2.71 -1.94
CA ARG A 174 -7.93 -1.42 -2.39
C ARG A 174 -7.74 -0.43 -1.25
N LEU A 175 -8.00 0.85 -1.50
CA LEU A 175 -7.74 1.93 -0.55
C LEU A 175 -8.89 2.05 0.43
N VAL A 176 -8.57 1.91 1.72
CA VAL A 176 -9.51 2.03 2.84
C VAL A 176 -9.10 3.22 3.68
N HIS A 177 -10.01 4.18 3.84
CA HIS A 177 -9.81 5.34 4.69
C HIS A 177 -10.19 4.98 6.14
N LEU A 178 -9.33 5.35 7.08
CA LEU A 178 -9.52 5.04 8.50
C LEU A 178 -9.09 6.22 9.36
N SER A 179 -9.90 6.58 10.35
CA SER A 179 -9.49 7.54 11.38
C SER A 179 -9.06 6.75 12.61
N ALA A 180 -7.75 6.58 12.84
CA ALA A 180 -7.25 5.88 14.02
C ALA A 180 -7.33 6.78 15.26
N ARG A 181 -7.57 6.21 16.44
CA ARG A 181 -7.41 6.95 17.70
C ARG A 181 -5.93 7.20 17.96
N VAL A 182 -5.58 8.28 18.64
CA VAL A 182 -4.20 8.59 19.00
C VAL A 182 -4.02 8.55 20.51
N THR A 183 -3.02 7.82 20.96
CA THR A 183 -2.53 7.81 22.34
C THR A 183 -1.10 8.30 22.37
N THR A 184 -0.73 9.04 23.40
CA THR A 184 0.65 9.52 23.56
C THR A 184 1.44 8.54 24.42
N THR A 185 2.58 8.07 23.92
CA THR A 185 3.57 7.36 24.73
C THR A 185 4.56 8.38 25.29
N GLY A 186 4.58 8.52 26.61
CA GLY A 186 5.45 9.46 27.33
C GLY A 186 6.93 9.09 27.34
#